data_AF-A0A2V2Z2V7-F1
#
_entry.id   AF-A0A2V2Z2V7-F1
#
_cell.length_a   1.000
_cell.length_b   1.000
_cell.length_c   1.000
_cell.angle_alpha   90.00
_cell.angle_beta   90.00
_cell.angle_gamma   90.00
#
_symmetry.space_group_name_H-M   'P 1'
#
loop_
_entity.id
_entity.type
_entity.pdbx_description
1 polymer ?
#
loop_
_entity_poly.entity_id
_entity_poly.type
_entity_poly.pdbx_seq_one_letter_code
_entity_poly.pdbx_strand_id
1 'polypeptide(L)'
;MKKIVLVGLISAALMVGPGSSYAANDDVATISLKGILSEGRLYAPLRITGEKLGAEVSWNQETNTASLTKDGKTLTATVGNGALLISGKVHVQFKALSNFFYPNDYIKWNKSTMTGTSEHIEVRAYPLTDEQAIKFATKALDEMHGTQKREWNKFLINLHGLMDKEIQWNSSYTQYTASFYDSWGNNRNEIITEMTKKGNDWIMTSFKSLVR
;
A
#
# COMPACT_ATOMS: atom_id res chain seq x y z
N MET A 1 -75.89 -45.09 3.99
CA MET A 1 -76.58 -43.78 4.10
C MET A 1 -75.54 -42.66 4.00
N LYS A 2 -75.91 -41.59 3.28
CA LYS A 2 -75.37 -40.22 3.23
C LYS A 2 -73.91 -39.96 2.80
N LYS A 3 -73.84 -39.32 1.62
CA LYS A 3 -72.77 -38.47 1.08
C LYS A 3 -72.51 -37.26 1.98
N ILE A 4 -71.26 -36.81 2.06
CA ILE A 4 -70.89 -35.38 2.10
C ILE A 4 -69.65 -35.20 1.20
N VAL A 5 -69.79 -34.28 0.25
CA VAL A 5 -68.71 -33.64 -0.54
C VAL A 5 -68.62 -32.22 0.00
N LEU A 6 -67.42 -31.63 0.12
CA LEU A 6 -67.08 -30.29 -0.40
C LEU A 6 -65.64 -29.84 -0.07
N VAL A 7 -64.96 -29.38 -1.15
CA VAL A 7 -64.03 -28.22 -1.27
C VAL A 7 -62.78 -28.25 -0.37
N GLY A 8 -61.55 -28.28 -0.85
CA GLY A 8 -60.98 -27.59 -2.01
C GLY A 8 -60.01 -26.51 -1.49
N LEU A 9 -58.71 -26.79 -1.49
CA LEU A 9 -57.66 -25.76 -1.42
C LEU A 9 -56.48 -26.21 -2.27
N ILE A 10 -56.29 -25.47 -3.37
CA ILE A 10 -55.09 -25.45 -4.19
C ILE A 10 -53.92 -25.13 -3.26
N SER A 11 -53.05 -26.09 -3.00
CA SER A 11 -51.75 -25.83 -2.38
C SER A 11 -50.71 -26.12 -3.44
N ALA A 12 -50.23 -25.03 -4.03
CA ALA A 12 -49.14 -25.00 -4.98
C ALA A 12 -47.98 -25.86 -4.49
N ALA A 13 -47.43 -26.68 -5.38
CA ALA A 13 -46.15 -27.32 -5.16
C ALA A 13 -45.11 -26.22 -4.88
N LEU A 14 -44.66 -26.10 -3.62
CA LEU A 14 -43.36 -25.49 -3.35
C LEU A 14 -42.33 -26.44 -3.94
N MET A 15 -41.85 -26.13 -5.15
CA MET A 15 -40.54 -26.58 -5.57
C MET A 15 -39.56 -26.04 -4.54
N VAL A 16 -39.11 -26.93 -3.66
CA VAL A 16 -37.90 -26.72 -2.88
C VAL A 16 -36.77 -26.67 -3.91
N GLY A 17 -36.52 -25.47 -4.45
CA GLY A 17 -35.24 -25.17 -5.07
C GLY A 17 -34.16 -25.51 -4.05
N PRO A 18 -32.97 -25.97 -4.49
CA PRO A 18 -31.89 -26.30 -3.57
C PRO A 18 -31.63 -25.11 -2.64
N GLY A 19 -32.19 -25.25 -1.44
CA GLY A 19 -32.04 -24.34 -0.35
C GLY A 19 -30.60 -24.42 0.10
N SER A 20 -30.05 -23.23 0.38
CA SER A 20 -28.75 -23.05 0.97
C SER A 20 -27.61 -23.47 0.05
N SER A 21 -27.40 -22.69 -1.02
CA SER A 21 -26.03 -22.23 -1.26
C SER A 21 -25.58 -21.58 0.04
N TYR A 22 -24.78 -22.31 0.83
CA TYR A 22 -23.93 -21.66 1.79
C TYR A 22 -23.20 -20.59 0.99
N ALA A 23 -23.52 -19.31 1.23
CA ALA A 23 -22.51 -18.29 1.11
C ALA A 23 -21.47 -18.69 2.14
N ALA A 24 -20.58 -19.62 1.77
CA ALA A 24 -19.23 -19.54 2.28
C ALA A 24 -18.86 -18.11 1.97
N ASN A 25 -18.75 -17.32 3.03
CA ASN A 25 -18.10 -16.05 2.99
C ASN A 25 -16.64 -16.36 2.66
N ASP A 26 -16.39 -16.78 1.41
CA ASP A 26 -15.10 -16.72 0.78
C ASP A 26 -14.88 -15.22 0.53
N ASP A 27 -14.75 -14.47 1.64
CA ASP A 27 -13.95 -13.27 1.66
C ASP A 27 -12.57 -13.76 1.23
N VAL A 28 -12.34 -13.81 -0.09
CA VAL A 28 -11.01 -13.96 -0.65
C VAL A 28 -10.27 -12.77 -0.10
N ALA A 29 -9.47 -12.99 0.95
CA ALA A 29 -8.84 -11.92 1.69
C ALA A 29 -8.05 -11.05 0.72
N THR A 30 -8.56 -9.85 0.43
CA THR A 30 -7.93 -8.93 -0.51
C THR A 30 -6.54 -8.60 -0.01
N ILE A 31 -5.53 -8.80 -0.85
CA ILE A 31 -4.15 -8.48 -0.51
C ILE A 31 -3.99 -6.98 -0.54
N SER A 32 -3.87 -6.33 0.62
CA SER A 32 -3.63 -4.89 0.72
C SER A 32 -2.13 -4.59 0.84
N LEU A 33 -1.63 -3.74 -0.07
CA LEU A 33 -0.22 -3.40 -0.21
C LEU A 33 -0.01 -1.89 -0.16
N LYS A 34 1.09 -1.48 0.47
CA LYS A 34 1.62 -0.11 0.36
C LYS A 34 2.52 -0.03 -0.87
N GLY A 35 2.02 0.59 -1.93
CA GLY A 35 2.72 0.78 -3.19
C GLY A 35 3.21 2.20 -3.40
N ILE A 36 3.82 2.44 -4.55
CA ILE A 36 4.39 3.74 -4.93
C ILE A 36 3.81 4.15 -6.29
N LEU A 37 3.44 5.43 -6.42
CA LEU A 37 3.10 6.00 -7.71
C LEU A 37 4.35 6.63 -8.33
N SER A 38 4.79 6.10 -9.46
CA SER A 38 5.94 6.63 -10.20
C SER A 38 5.63 6.71 -11.69
N GLU A 39 5.87 7.87 -12.30
CA GLU A 39 5.60 8.12 -13.74
C GLU A 39 4.17 7.73 -14.18
N GLY A 40 3.19 7.97 -13.32
CA GLY A 40 1.78 7.64 -13.58
C GLY A 40 1.46 6.13 -13.54
N ARG A 41 2.42 5.29 -13.14
CA ARG A 41 2.24 3.85 -12.97
C ARG A 41 2.29 3.50 -11.48
N LEU A 42 1.43 2.58 -11.08
CA LEU A 42 1.37 2.05 -9.72
C LEU A 42 2.27 0.83 -9.61
N TYR A 43 3.12 0.79 -8.57
CA TYR A 43 4.01 -0.32 -8.30
C TYR A 43 3.80 -0.87 -6.90
N ALA A 44 3.88 -2.19 -6.78
CA ALA A 44 3.77 -2.94 -5.54
C ALA A 44 5.13 -3.52 -5.12
N PRO A 45 5.45 -3.57 -3.81
CA PRO A 45 6.70 -4.14 -3.32
C PRO A 45 6.74 -5.66 -3.54
N LEU A 46 7.63 -6.12 -4.42
CA LEU A 46 7.62 -7.49 -4.93
C LEU A 46 7.70 -8.55 -3.83
N ARG A 47 8.57 -8.36 -2.83
CA ARG A 47 8.77 -9.32 -1.75
C ARG A 47 7.50 -9.51 -0.91
N ILE A 48 6.89 -8.41 -0.47
CA ILE A 48 5.66 -8.44 0.32
C ILE A 48 4.50 -9.01 -0.51
N THR A 49 4.43 -8.65 -1.79
CA THR A 49 3.49 -9.25 -2.74
C THR A 49 3.66 -10.77 -2.81
N GLY A 50 4.88 -11.27 -2.95
CA GLY A 50 5.18 -12.71 -2.99
C GLY A 50 4.75 -13.42 -1.71
N GLU A 51 5.13 -12.89 -0.56
CA GLU A 51 4.74 -13.43 0.75
C GLU A 51 3.21 -13.54 0.89
N LYS A 52 2.47 -12.49 0.51
CA LYS A 52 1.00 -12.47 0.58
C LYS A 52 0.35 -13.41 -0.44
N LEU A 53 0.97 -13.60 -1.60
CA LEU A 53 0.48 -14.54 -2.62
C LEU A 53 0.88 -15.99 -2.35
N GLY A 54 1.81 -16.26 -1.43
CA GLY A 54 2.45 -17.56 -1.28
C GLY A 54 3.34 -17.92 -2.49
N ALA A 55 3.93 -16.90 -3.13
CA ALA A 55 4.77 -17.05 -4.30
C ALA A 55 6.26 -16.97 -3.92
N GLU A 56 7.09 -17.75 -4.60
CA GLU A 56 8.54 -17.66 -4.51
C GLU A 56 9.05 -16.38 -5.20
N VAL A 57 10.00 -15.70 -4.56
CA VAL A 57 10.59 -14.46 -5.10
C VAL A 57 12.08 -14.66 -5.34
N SER A 58 12.53 -14.41 -6.56
CA SER A 58 13.95 -14.45 -6.91
C SER A 58 14.43 -13.14 -7.53
N TRP A 59 15.73 -12.86 -7.39
CA TRP A 59 16.40 -11.72 -8.02
C TRP A 59 17.67 -12.18 -8.73
N ASN A 60 17.77 -11.89 -10.01
CA ASN A 60 19.00 -12.05 -10.79
C ASN A 60 19.71 -10.68 -10.87
N GLN A 61 20.87 -10.60 -10.20
CA GLN A 61 21.69 -9.38 -10.16
C GLN A 61 22.33 -9.04 -11.51
N GLU A 62 22.74 -10.03 -12.29
CA GLU A 62 23.41 -9.83 -13.58
C GLU A 62 22.47 -9.18 -14.60
N THR A 63 21.22 -9.64 -14.63
CA THR A 63 20.21 -9.17 -15.60
C THR A 63 19.29 -8.09 -15.04
N ASN A 64 19.43 -7.74 -13.76
CA ASN A 64 18.51 -6.88 -13.03
C ASN A 64 17.04 -7.32 -13.17
N THR A 65 16.80 -8.63 -13.09
CA THR A 65 15.49 -9.23 -13.29
C THR A 65 14.97 -9.82 -12.00
N ALA A 66 13.74 -9.46 -11.65
CA ALA A 66 13.01 -10.04 -10.55
C ALA A 66 11.97 -11.03 -11.06
N SER A 67 11.77 -12.11 -10.32
CA SER A 67 10.77 -13.11 -10.66
C SER A 67 9.85 -13.40 -9.49
N LEU A 68 8.57 -13.64 -9.80
CA LEU A 68 7.56 -14.13 -8.88
C LEU A 68 6.99 -15.45 -9.42
N THR A 69 7.19 -16.55 -8.70
CA THR A 69 6.77 -17.88 -9.14
C THR A 69 5.69 -18.45 -8.20
N LYS A 70 4.54 -18.82 -8.77
CA LYS A 70 3.44 -19.47 -8.04
C LYS A 70 2.77 -20.48 -8.96
N ASP A 71 2.48 -21.68 -8.45
CA ASP A 71 1.75 -22.73 -9.17
C ASP A 71 2.34 -23.03 -10.57
N GLY A 72 3.67 -23.04 -10.68
CA GLY A 72 4.40 -23.28 -11.93
C GLY A 72 4.38 -22.11 -12.93
N LYS A 73 3.75 -20.98 -12.60
CA LYS A 73 3.75 -19.75 -13.39
C LYS A 73 4.78 -18.77 -12.85
N THR A 74 5.59 -18.18 -13.73
CA THR A 74 6.62 -17.20 -13.35
C THR A 74 6.38 -15.86 -14.04
N LEU A 75 6.09 -14.83 -13.25
CA LEU A 75 6.13 -13.44 -13.69
C LEU A 75 7.57 -12.96 -13.60
N THR A 76 8.10 -12.38 -14.67
CA THR A 76 9.42 -11.72 -14.66
C THR A 76 9.26 -10.23 -14.93
N ALA A 77 10.07 -9.42 -14.26
CA ALA A 77 10.11 -7.98 -14.47
C ALA A 77 11.55 -7.48 -14.32
N THR A 78 12.02 -6.75 -15.32
CA THR A 78 13.38 -6.20 -15.35
C THR A 78 13.34 -4.74 -14.91
N VAL A 79 14.36 -4.27 -14.19
CA VAL A 79 14.44 -2.86 -13.80
C VAL A 79 14.42 -1.97 -15.04
N GLY A 80 13.55 -0.97 -15.06
CA GLY A 80 13.29 -0.11 -16.23
C GLY A 80 12.24 -0.67 -17.20
N ASN A 81 11.88 -1.95 -17.10
CA ASN A 81 10.82 -2.59 -17.88
C ASN A 81 9.87 -3.39 -16.97
N GLY A 82 8.90 -2.68 -16.38
CA GLY A 82 7.89 -3.28 -15.50
C GLY A 82 8.31 -3.41 -14.03
N ALA A 83 9.59 -3.17 -13.70
CA ALA A 83 10.07 -3.07 -12.33
C ALA A 83 10.88 -1.78 -12.05
N LEU A 84 10.89 -1.37 -10.79
CA LEU A 84 11.71 -0.29 -10.24
C LEU A 84 12.55 -0.82 -9.08
N LEU A 85 13.80 -0.35 -8.99
CA LEU A 85 14.65 -0.53 -7.81
C LEU A 85 14.64 0.78 -7.02
N ILE A 86 13.93 0.81 -5.90
CA ILE A 86 13.83 2.00 -5.03
C ILE A 86 14.35 1.58 -3.67
N SER A 87 15.38 2.26 -3.17
CA SER A 87 15.92 1.98 -1.83
C SER A 87 16.35 0.50 -1.64
N GLY A 88 16.95 -0.09 -2.66
CA GLY A 88 17.34 -1.51 -2.65
C GLY A 88 16.16 -2.50 -2.68
N LYS A 89 14.92 -2.02 -2.82
CA LYS A 89 13.71 -2.83 -2.87
C LYS A 89 13.12 -2.83 -4.28
N VAL A 90 12.86 -4.02 -4.80
CA VAL A 90 12.20 -4.20 -6.09
C VAL A 90 10.69 -3.95 -5.94
N HIS A 91 10.17 -3.11 -6.81
CA HIS A 91 8.74 -2.86 -6.96
C HIS A 91 8.30 -3.23 -8.38
N VAL A 92 7.22 -3.97 -8.52
CA VAL A 92 6.69 -4.40 -9.82
C VAL A 92 5.39 -3.70 -10.14
N GLN A 93 5.15 -3.44 -11.43
CA GLN A 93 3.97 -2.71 -11.86
C GLN A 93 2.70 -3.49 -11.48
N PHE A 94 1.80 -2.84 -10.74
CA PHE A 94 0.57 -3.44 -10.23
C PHE A 94 -0.29 -4.04 -11.33
N LYS A 95 -0.47 -3.33 -12.45
CA LYS A 95 -1.26 -3.81 -13.58
C LYS A 95 -0.72 -5.12 -14.17
N ALA A 96 0.61 -5.19 -14.36
CA ALA A 96 1.25 -6.39 -14.90
C ALA A 96 1.12 -7.57 -13.93
N LEU A 97 1.35 -7.31 -12.64
CA LEU A 97 1.18 -8.27 -11.56
C LEU A 97 -0.25 -8.83 -11.50
N SER A 98 -1.25 -7.94 -11.43
CA SER A 98 -2.66 -8.31 -11.33
C SER A 98 -3.10 -9.12 -12.56
N ASN A 99 -2.79 -8.65 -13.77
CA ASN A 99 -3.16 -9.36 -15.00
C ASN A 99 -2.49 -10.74 -15.12
N PHE A 100 -1.29 -10.92 -14.55
CA PHE A 100 -0.58 -12.19 -14.64
C PHE A 100 -1.21 -13.27 -13.75
N PHE A 101 -1.49 -12.94 -12.48
CA PHE A 101 -2.05 -13.89 -11.52
C PHE A 101 -3.58 -14.00 -11.62
N TYR A 102 -4.23 -12.90 -12.01
CA TYR A 102 -5.69 -12.75 -12.05
C TYR A 102 -6.11 -12.07 -13.37
N PRO A 103 -6.00 -12.77 -14.51
CA PRO A 103 -6.23 -12.17 -15.84
C PRO A 103 -7.68 -11.70 -16.09
N ASN A 104 -8.62 -12.17 -15.29
CA ASN A 104 -10.04 -11.81 -15.40
C ASN A 104 -10.44 -10.68 -14.44
N ASP A 105 -9.52 -10.20 -13.60
CA ASP A 105 -9.79 -9.13 -12.65
C ASP A 105 -10.00 -7.78 -13.37
N TYR A 106 -10.96 -7.00 -12.89
CA TYR A 106 -11.17 -5.64 -13.36
C TYR A 106 -10.44 -4.62 -12.47
N ILE A 107 -9.37 -4.06 -13.03
CA ILE A 107 -8.54 -3.08 -12.35
C ILE A 107 -9.21 -1.70 -12.35
N LYS A 108 -9.38 -1.12 -11.16
CA LYS A 108 -9.88 0.24 -10.94
C LYS A 108 -8.80 1.14 -10.35
N TRP A 109 -8.81 2.40 -10.73
CA TRP A 109 -8.02 3.45 -10.09
C TRP A 109 -8.95 4.45 -9.40
N ASN A 110 -8.77 4.61 -8.10
CA ASN A 110 -9.44 5.64 -7.31
C ASN A 110 -8.48 6.79 -7.03
N LYS A 111 -8.72 7.94 -7.68
CA LYS A 111 -7.89 9.14 -7.55
C LYS A 111 -8.02 9.82 -6.18
N SER A 112 -9.17 9.73 -5.52
CA SER A 112 -9.35 10.41 -4.21
C SER A 112 -8.63 9.68 -3.09
N THR A 113 -8.60 8.35 -3.14
CA THR A 113 -7.90 7.52 -2.14
C THR A 113 -6.48 7.16 -2.55
N MET A 114 -6.10 7.47 -3.80
CA MET A 114 -4.84 7.06 -4.44
C MET A 114 -4.67 5.53 -4.43
N THR A 115 -5.73 4.80 -4.74
CA THR A 115 -5.73 3.33 -4.63
C THR A 115 -5.98 2.68 -5.98
N GLY A 116 -5.13 1.73 -6.35
CA GLY A 116 -5.43 0.76 -7.40
C GLY A 116 -6.04 -0.49 -6.78
N THR A 117 -7.18 -0.95 -7.29
CA THR A 117 -7.85 -2.16 -6.78
C THR A 117 -8.14 -3.13 -7.91
N SER A 118 -8.04 -4.41 -7.61
CA SER A 118 -8.64 -5.52 -8.33
C SER A 118 -9.53 -6.29 -7.34
N GLU A 119 -10.15 -7.38 -7.78
CA GLU A 119 -10.93 -8.28 -6.93
C GLU A 119 -10.04 -8.94 -5.86
N HIS A 120 -8.77 -9.19 -6.18
CA HIS A 120 -7.83 -9.90 -5.30
C HIS A 120 -6.78 -9.00 -4.64
N ILE A 121 -6.44 -7.85 -5.23
CA ILE A 121 -5.32 -7.02 -4.77
C ILE A 121 -5.74 -5.56 -4.66
N GLU A 122 -5.45 -4.96 -3.50
CA GLU A 122 -5.47 -3.52 -3.29
C GLU A 122 -4.04 -3.00 -3.15
N VAL A 123 -3.70 -1.94 -3.90
CA VAL A 123 -2.44 -1.21 -3.76
C VAL A 123 -2.74 0.25 -3.48
N ARG A 124 -2.44 0.69 -2.25
CA ARG A 124 -2.49 2.10 -1.86
C ARG A 124 -1.20 2.78 -2.29
N ALA A 125 -1.33 3.81 -3.13
CA ALA A 125 -0.20 4.51 -3.72
C ALA A 125 0.27 5.64 -2.81
N TYR A 126 1.51 5.56 -2.36
CA TYR A 126 2.17 6.67 -1.67
C TYR A 126 3.00 7.50 -2.66
N PRO A 127 3.02 8.83 -2.50
CA PRO A 127 3.88 9.74 -3.27
C PRO A 127 5.37 9.39 -3.23
N LEU A 128 5.83 8.99 -2.05
CA LEU A 128 7.22 8.69 -1.73
C LEU A 128 7.26 7.42 -0.88
N THR A 129 8.38 6.71 -0.92
CA THR A 129 8.69 5.73 0.13
C THR A 129 8.93 6.41 1.46
N ASP A 130 8.79 5.66 2.55
CA ASP A 130 9.13 6.15 3.89
C ASP A 130 10.58 6.65 3.94
N GLU A 131 11.53 5.98 3.28
CA GLU A 131 12.92 6.42 3.24
C GLU A 131 13.11 7.74 2.49
N GLN A 132 12.45 7.92 1.34
CA GLN A 132 12.48 9.19 0.61
C GLN A 132 11.84 10.32 1.43
N ALA A 133 10.70 10.06 2.08
CA ALA A 133 10.06 11.03 2.96
C ALA A 133 10.97 11.39 4.15
N ILE A 134 11.59 10.40 4.79
CA ILE A 134 12.58 10.65 5.85
C ILE A 134 13.76 11.46 5.33
N LYS A 135 14.25 11.20 4.11
CA LYS A 135 15.34 12.00 3.51
C LYS A 135 14.95 13.46 3.31
N PHE A 136 13.73 13.74 2.86
CA PHE A 136 13.21 15.11 2.77
C PHE A 136 13.09 15.76 4.15
N ALA A 137 12.52 15.05 5.12
CA ALA A 137 12.40 15.51 6.49
C ALA A 137 13.77 15.82 7.11
N THR A 138 14.78 14.98 6.91
CA THR A 138 16.14 15.25 7.39
C THR A 138 16.78 16.44 6.68
N LYS A 139 16.52 16.65 5.39
CA LYS A 139 17.00 17.84 4.69
C LYS A 139 16.38 19.12 5.27
N ALA A 140 15.09 19.08 5.61
CA ALA A 140 14.44 20.20 6.30
C ALA A 140 15.12 20.55 7.63
N LEU A 141 15.66 19.57 8.36
CA LEU A 141 16.45 19.83 9.57
C LEU A 141 17.73 20.61 9.28
N ASP A 142 18.39 20.35 8.17
CA ASP A 142 19.61 21.07 7.79
C ASP A 142 19.32 22.54 7.43
N GLU A 143 18.10 22.80 6.93
CA GLU A 143 17.60 24.15 6.62
C GLU A 143 17.06 24.88 7.88
N MET A 144 16.89 24.20 9.03
CA MET A 144 16.48 24.84 10.29
C MET A 144 17.60 25.65 10.92
N HIS A 145 17.23 26.79 11.52
CA HIS A 145 18.15 27.69 12.20
C HIS A 145 17.64 28.12 13.59
N GLY A 146 18.49 28.79 14.36
CA GLY A 146 18.11 29.42 15.63
C GLY A 146 17.75 28.44 16.76
N THR A 147 16.78 28.83 17.59
CA THR A 147 16.31 28.06 18.75
C THR A 147 15.78 26.68 18.34
N GLN A 148 15.04 26.60 17.24
CA GLN A 148 14.45 25.36 16.75
C GLN A 148 15.50 24.29 16.42
N LYS A 149 16.58 24.67 15.71
CA LYS A 149 17.69 23.75 15.41
C LYS A 149 18.40 23.28 16.69
N ARG A 150 18.56 24.17 17.69
CA ARG A 150 19.19 23.80 18.96
C ARG A 150 18.37 22.78 19.73
N GLU A 151 17.06 23.00 19.87
CA GLU A 151 16.18 22.04 20.55
C GLU A 151 16.12 20.71 19.80
N TRP A 152 16.11 20.73 18.47
CA TRP A 152 16.17 19.51 17.68
C TRP A 152 17.48 18.74 17.88
N ASN A 153 18.61 19.43 17.90
CA ASN A 153 19.91 18.78 18.14
C ASN A 153 19.98 18.15 19.54
N LYS A 154 19.42 18.82 20.57
CA LYS A 154 19.31 18.23 21.92
C LYS A 154 18.49 16.94 21.90
N PHE A 155 17.34 16.95 21.21
CA PHE A 155 16.52 15.76 21.05
C PHE A 155 17.30 14.61 20.39
N LEU A 156 17.99 14.86 19.28
CA LEU A 156 18.78 13.81 18.60
C LEU A 156 19.89 13.23 19.47
N ILE A 157 20.56 14.06 20.28
CA ILE A 157 21.58 13.61 21.24
C ILE A 157 20.96 12.68 22.28
N ASN A 158 19.78 13.05 22.82
CA ASN A 158 19.08 12.28 23.85
C ASN A 158 18.56 10.92 23.36
N LEU A 159 18.42 10.71 22.05
CA LEU A 159 18.00 9.42 21.52
C LEU A 159 19.14 8.37 21.53
N HIS A 160 20.40 8.77 21.72
CA HIS A 160 21.56 7.85 21.72
C HIS A 160 21.62 6.87 20.53
N GLY A 161 21.03 7.25 19.39
CA GLY A 161 20.95 6.40 18.19
C GLY A 161 19.79 5.41 18.16
N LEU A 162 19.01 5.26 19.23
CA LEU A 162 17.75 4.52 19.26
C LEU A 162 16.62 5.45 18.84
N MET A 163 16.35 5.47 17.54
CA MET A 163 15.37 6.37 16.93
C MET A 163 14.44 5.60 16.00
N ASP A 164 13.22 5.43 16.46
CA ASP A 164 12.13 4.94 15.63
C ASP A 164 11.54 6.09 14.82
N LYS A 165 11.02 5.74 13.64
CA LYS A 165 10.55 6.70 12.64
C LYS A 165 9.24 6.24 12.05
N GLU A 166 8.33 7.17 11.85
CA GLU A 166 7.05 6.90 11.23
C GLU A 166 6.68 8.01 10.25
N ILE A 167 6.14 7.63 9.10
CA ILE A 167 5.58 8.53 8.10
C ILE A 167 4.06 8.39 8.07
N GLN A 168 3.35 9.50 8.30
CA GLN A 168 1.91 9.57 8.18
C GLN A 168 1.52 10.60 7.13
N TRP A 169 0.80 10.16 6.10
CA TRP A 169 0.30 11.04 5.04
C TRP A 169 -1.09 11.56 5.38
N ASN A 170 -1.38 12.80 4.98
CA ASN A 170 -2.74 13.30 4.97
C ASN A 170 -3.56 12.68 3.82
N SER A 171 -4.88 12.83 3.85
CA SER A 171 -5.77 12.22 2.85
C SER A 171 -5.57 12.75 1.42
N SER A 172 -5.03 13.96 1.25
CA SER A 172 -4.72 14.53 -0.08
C SER A 172 -3.35 14.11 -0.61
N TYR A 173 -2.52 13.44 0.21
CA TYR A 173 -1.15 13.06 -0.10
C TYR A 173 -0.26 14.25 -0.53
N THR A 174 -0.59 15.45 -0.08
CA THR A 174 0.21 16.68 -0.29
C THR A 174 0.97 17.09 0.95
N GLN A 175 0.71 16.44 2.08
CA GLN A 175 1.42 16.68 3.34
C GLN A 175 1.71 15.32 3.99
N TYR A 176 2.87 15.23 4.63
CA TYR A 176 3.14 14.13 5.55
C TYR A 176 3.79 14.63 6.84
N THR A 177 3.65 13.83 7.89
CA THR A 177 4.34 14.01 9.16
C THR A 177 5.38 12.92 9.29
N ALA A 178 6.66 13.31 9.35
CA ALA A 178 7.74 12.45 9.80
C ALA A 178 7.87 12.57 11.33
N SER A 179 7.57 11.49 12.02
CA SER A 179 7.72 11.39 13.47
C SER A 179 9.03 10.72 13.80
N PHE A 180 9.78 11.29 14.74
CA PHE A 180 11.00 10.74 15.30
C PHE A 180 10.77 10.58 16.79
N TYR A 181 11.03 9.40 17.33
CA TYR A 181 10.77 9.11 18.73
C TYR A 181 11.76 8.09 19.30
N ASP A 182 11.93 8.10 20.62
CA ASP A 182 12.65 7.03 21.32
C ASP A 182 11.87 5.71 21.22
N SER A 183 12.54 4.57 21.41
CA SER A 183 11.89 3.27 21.30
C SER A 183 10.79 2.99 22.33
N TRP A 184 10.58 3.88 23.29
CA TRP A 184 9.49 3.82 24.26
C TRP A 184 8.33 4.75 23.90
N GLY A 185 8.47 5.59 22.86
CA GLY A 185 7.48 6.57 22.42
C GLY A 185 7.32 7.78 23.34
N ASN A 186 8.20 7.97 24.34
CA ASN A 186 8.03 8.99 25.38
C ASN A 186 8.46 10.37 24.91
N ASN A 187 9.59 10.46 24.19
CA ASN A 187 10.06 11.68 23.57
C ASN A 187 9.77 11.62 22.07
N ARG A 188 9.05 12.61 21.55
CA ARG A 188 8.62 12.61 20.15
C ARG A 188 8.70 13.98 19.53
N ASN A 189 9.47 14.08 18.47
CA ASN A 189 9.52 15.26 17.63
C ASN A 189 9.01 14.96 16.22
N GLU A 190 8.44 15.96 15.58
CA GLU A 190 7.82 15.81 14.27
C GLU A 190 8.33 16.86 13.28
N ILE A 191 8.37 16.46 12.02
CA ILE A 191 8.52 17.37 10.89
C ILE A 191 7.30 17.17 10.00
N ILE A 192 6.48 18.21 9.89
CA ILE A 192 5.37 18.27 8.95
C ILE A 192 5.93 18.88 7.67
N THR A 193 5.81 18.16 6.56
CA THR A 193 6.34 18.55 5.27
C THR A 193 5.21 18.70 4.27
N GLU A 194 5.12 19.87 3.65
CA GLU A 194 4.24 20.14 2.52
C GLU A 194 4.96 19.81 1.23
N MET A 195 4.25 19.14 0.33
CA MET A 195 4.77 18.62 -0.92
C MET A 195 3.88 19.04 -2.08
N THR A 196 4.49 19.36 -3.21
CA THR A 196 3.78 19.57 -4.48
C THR A 196 4.39 18.71 -5.55
N LYS A 197 3.53 18.13 -6.40
CA LYS A 197 3.95 17.38 -7.57
C LYS A 197 4.31 18.35 -8.70
N LYS A 198 5.54 18.27 -9.21
CA LYS A 198 6.02 19.02 -10.38
C LYS A 198 6.49 18.03 -11.45
N GLY A 199 5.68 17.82 -12.48
CA GLY A 199 5.93 16.75 -13.44
C GLY A 199 5.81 15.38 -12.79
N ASN A 200 6.88 14.59 -12.85
CA ASN A 200 6.96 13.27 -12.21
C ASN A 200 7.52 13.31 -10.78
N ASP A 201 8.08 14.45 -10.37
CA ASP A 201 8.78 14.58 -9.08
C ASP A 201 7.90 15.22 -8.02
N TRP A 202 8.16 14.86 -6.77
CA TRP A 202 7.61 15.53 -5.60
C TRP A 202 8.65 16.48 -5.02
N ILE A 203 8.24 17.72 -4.78
CA ILE A 203 9.09 18.78 -4.27
C ILE A 203 8.52 19.23 -2.93
N MET A 204 9.40 19.34 -1.94
CA MET A 204 9.08 19.97 -0.66
C MET A 204 8.87 21.48 -0.88
N THR A 205 7.69 21.99 -0.55
CA THR A 205 7.36 23.41 -0.68
C THR A 205 7.55 24.17 0.63
N SER A 206 7.31 23.52 1.76
CA SER A 206 7.57 24.05 3.08
C SER A 206 7.66 22.93 4.12
N PHE A 207 8.13 23.27 5.32
CA PHE A 207 8.09 22.37 6.45
C PHE A 207 7.83 23.13 7.76
N LYS A 208 7.37 22.40 8.78
CA LYS A 208 7.23 22.87 10.15
C LYS A 208 7.75 21.80 11.11
N SER A 209 8.62 22.17 12.04
CA SER A 209 9.01 21.29 13.14
C SER A 209 8.12 21.50 14.35
N LEU A 210 7.70 20.39 14.96
CA LEU A 210 7.04 20.35 16.26
C LEU A 210 7.97 19.61 17.22
N VAL A 211 8.36 20.30 18.28
CA VAL A 211 9.12 19.73 19.40
C VAL A 211 8.13 19.53 20.54
N ARG A 212 8.04 18.31 21.07
CA ARG A 212 7.13 17.99 22.18
C ARG A 212 7.90 17.45 23.37
#